data_AF-A0A915Q335-F1
#
_entry.id   AF-A0A915Q335-F1
#
_cell.length_a   1.000
_cell.length_b   1.000
_cell.length_c   1.000
_cell.angle_alpha   90.00
_cell.angle_beta   90.00
_cell.angle_gamma   90.00
#
_symmetry.space_group_name_H-M   'P 1'
#
loop_
_entity.id
_entity.type
_entity.pdbx_description
1 polymer ?
#
loop_
_entity_poly.entity_id
_entity_poly.type
_entity_poly.pdbx_seq_one_letter_code
_entity_poly.pdbx_strand_id
1 'polypeptide(L)'
;MMRYFHDRCAVPRAIDDPEGKMHPVTDAGYLYRYHRPGVDSLPRLTNCKVPVHKPNYKIRDSWSAAQARFGENDYIDLLGDGSIHPAQLQYHVPAWLRGFPGQHRANELVKLIHFRNLHKEKMRINSPRRWYELQKRIKYLLQKHNYYKQDELRDERYLGLWEEKPDYFYKDKSKRSYQDLV
;
A
#
# COMPACT_ATOMS: atom_id res chain seq x y z
N MET A 1 5.67 30.18 10.54
CA MET A 1 4.96 28.88 10.59
C MET A 1 5.62 27.95 9.56
N MET A 2 6.59 27.14 9.97
CA MET A 2 7.37 26.28 9.05
C MET A 2 6.56 25.03 8.66
N ARG A 3 6.34 24.85 7.36
CA ARG A 3 5.72 23.64 6.80
C ARG A 3 6.76 22.52 6.79
N TYR A 4 6.58 21.48 7.61
CA TYR A 4 7.37 20.26 7.51
C TYR A 4 6.91 19.46 6.29
N PHE A 5 7.71 19.48 5.22
CA PHE A 5 7.59 18.54 4.12
C PHE A 5 7.82 17.11 4.65
N HIS A 6 6.78 16.28 4.60
CA HIS A 6 6.91 14.85 4.89
C HIS A 6 7.57 14.17 3.69
N ASP A 7 8.84 13.83 3.86
CA ASP A 7 9.60 13.08 2.87
C ASP A 7 9.22 11.60 2.92
N ARG A 8 8.80 11.04 1.77
CA ARG A 8 8.41 9.63 1.63
C ARG A 8 9.56 8.75 1.13
N CYS A 9 10.79 9.25 1.19
CA CYS A 9 11.97 8.46 0.91
C CYS A 9 12.41 7.74 2.18
N ALA A 10 12.35 6.41 2.18
CA ALA A 10 12.89 5.56 3.26
C ALA A 10 14.43 5.58 3.35
N VAL A 11 15.07 6.52 2.66
CA VAL A 11 16.52 6.76 2.72
C VAL A 11 16.72 7.94 3.68
N PRO A 12 17.36 7.74 4.84
CA PRO A 12 17.71 8.86 5.71
C PRO A 12 18.64 9.80 4.94
N ARG A 13 18.32 11.10 4.90
CA ARG A 13 19.25 12.12 4.43
C ARG A 13 20.52 12.00 5.27
N ALA A 14 21.66 11.78 4.61
CA ALA A 14 22.94 12.05 5.23
C ALA A 14 22.94 13.55 5.57
N ILE A 15 22.80 13.86 6.86
CA ILE A 15 23.15 15.18 7.37
C ILE A 15 24.66 15.23 7.22
N ASP A 16 25.18 16.17 6.44
CA ASP A 16 26.62 16.35 6.29
C ASP A 16 27.23 16.59 7.68
N ASP A 17 28.02 15.63 8.17
CA ASP A 17 28.80 15.80 9.39
C ASP A 17 29.83 16.91 9.15
N PRO A 18 29.85 17.98 9.97
CA PRO A 18 30.82 19.06 9.82
C PRO A 18 32.27 18.64 10.13
N GLU A 19 32.49 17.47 10.76
CA GLU A 19 33.82 16.87 10.93
C GLU A 19 34.19 16.00 9.73
N GLY A 20 34.31 16.63 8.55
CA GLY A 20 34.66 16.03 7.27
C GLY A 20 36.04 15.38 7.20
N LYS A 21 36.25 14.27 7.92
CA LYS A 21 37.27 13.30 7.59
C LYS A 21 36.69 12.34 6.55
N MET A 22 37.15 12.46 5.31
CA MET A 22 36.94 11.42 4.30
C MET A 22 37.45 10.10 4.88
N HIS A 23 36.61 9.05 4.87
CA HIS A 23 37.02 7.77 5.44
C HIS A 23 38.16 7.14 4.63
N PRO A 24 39.07 6.43 5.30
CA PRO A 24 40.06 5.63 4.60
C PRO A 24 39.34 4.55 3.79
N VAL A 25 39.57 4.53 2.49
CA VAL A 25 39.26 3.34 1.68
C VAL A 25 40.25 2.28 2.14
N THR A 26 39.78 1.33 2.96
CA THR A 26 40.55 0.13 3.29
C THR A 26 40.30 -0.93 2.23
N ASP A 27 41.25 -1.84 2.01
CA ASP A 27 41.18 -2.92 1.00
C ASP A 27 39.94 -3.82 1.13
N ALA A 28 39.22 -3.76 2.26
CA ALA A 28 37.98 -4.49 2.54
C ALA A 28 36.67 -3.76 2.12
N GLY A 29 36.73 -2.60 1.47
CA GLY A 29 35.56 -1.90 0.90
C GLY A 29 34.96 -0.77 1.76
N TYR A 30 33.73 -0.35 1.41
CA TYR A 30 33.03 0.81 2.01
C TYR A 30 32.40 0.47 3.37
N LEU A 31 32.68 1.29 4.38
CA LEU A 31 32.16 1.14 5.75
C LEU A 31 31.03 2.15 6.01
N TYR A 32 29.85 1.66 6.41
CA TYR A 32 28.67 2.51 6.65
C TYR A 32 28.83 3.31 7.96
N ARG A 33 28.47 4.61 7.95
CA ARG A 33 28.51 5.50 9.14
C ARG A 33 27.37 5.31 10.13
N TYR A 34 26.29 4.66 9.70
CA TYR A 34 25.13 4.41 10.54
C TYR A 34 25.04 2.94 10.89
N HIS A 35 24.56 2.66 12.11
CA HIS A 35 24.30 1.30 12.55
C HIS A 35 23.25 0.65 11.63
N ARG A 36 23.66 -0.43 10.95
CA ARG A 36 22.80 -1.27 10.11
C ARG A 36 22.12 -2.32 10.98
N PRO A 37 20.80 -2.21 11.23
CA PRO A 37 20.10 -3.17 12.07
C PRO A 37 20.26 -4.60 11.53
N GLY A 38 20.76 -5.50 12.38
CA GLY A 38 20.96 -6.92 12.03
C GLY A 38 22.25 -7.24 11.28
N VAL A 39 23.06 -6.26 10.88
CA VAL A 39 24.41 -6.48 10.31
C VAL A 39 25.47 -6.15 11.35
N ASP A 40 25.41 -4.93 11.90
CA ASP A 40 26.37 -4.45 12.87
C ASP A 40 26.08 -5.02 14.27
N SER A 41 27.10 -5.13 15.11
CA SER A 41 26.91 -5.60 16.48
C SER A 41 26.22 -4.51 17.32
N LEU A 42 25.13 -4.86 17.99
CA LEU A 42 24.44 -3.94 18.89
C LEU A 42 25.30 -3.69 20.13
N PRO A 43 25.34 -2.45 20.65
CA PRO A 43 26.03 -2.15 21.89
C PRO A 43 25.46 -3.01 23.02
N ARG A 44 26.34 -3.48 23.90
CA ARG A 44 25.93 -4.26 25.08
C ARG A 44 25.03 -3.39 25.97
N LEU A 45 23.87 -3.90 26.35
CA LEU A 45 23.03 -3.26 27.36
C LEU A 45 23.77 -3.28 28.70
N THR A 46 23.90 -2.13 29.35
CA THR A 46 24.76 -1.92 30.54
C THR A 46 24.48 -2.88 31.69
N ASN A 47 23.22 -3.31 31.87
CA ASN A 47 22.80 -4.20 32.95
C ASN A 47 22.42 -5.62 32.48
N CYS A 48 22.65 -5.97 31.22
CA CYS A 48 22.30 -7.27 30.68
C CYS A 48 23.55 -8.01 30.19
N LYS A 49 23.87 -9.14 30.83
CA LYS A 49 24.98 -10.01 30.41
C LYS A 49 24.64 -10.86 29.19
N VAL A 50 23.36 -10.93 28.82
CA VAL A 50 22.88 -11.71 27.67
C VAL A 50 23.13 -10.92 26.37
N PRO A 51 23.78 -11.51 25.36
CA PRO A 51 23.92 -10.88 24.05
C PRO A 51 22.55 -10.51 23.46
N VAL A 52 22.46 -9.35 22.80
CA VAL A 52 21.23 -8.96 22.11
C VAL A 52 20.96 -9.95 20.98
N HIS A 53 19.74 -10.46 20.89
CA HIS A 53 19.37 -11.44 19.88
C HIS A 53 19.58 -10.88 18.46
N LYS A 54 20.46 -11.51 17.70
CA LYS A 54 20.63 -11.27 16.26
C LYS A 54 19.84 -12.35 15.52
N PRO A 55 19.01 -12.01 14.52
CA PRO A 55 18.39 -13.03 13.69
C PRO A 55 19.48 -13.83 12.96
N ASN A 56 19.28 -15.13 12.82
CA ASN A 56 20.21 -15.98 12.09
C ASN A 56 20.35 -15.47 10.64
N TYR A 57 21.61 -15.35 10.18
CA TYR A 57 21.88 -14.95 8.81
C TYR A 57 21.27 -15.97 7.84
N LYS A 58 20.43 -15.50 6.92
CA LYS A 58 19.82 -16.31 5.88
C LYS A 58 20.54 -16.05 4.56
N ILE A 59 21.31 -17.03 4.10
CA ILE A 59 21.88 -17.04 2.74
C ILE A 59 20.71 -17.00 1.75
N ARG A 60 20.78 -16.07 0.78
CA ARG A 60 19.80 -15.96 -0.31
C ARG A 60 20.49 -16.37 -1.60
N ASP A 61 19.85 -17.27 -2.34
CA ASP A 61 20.29 -17.63 -3.69
C ASP A 61 19.62 -16.71 -4.71
N SER A 62 20.39 -15.72 -5.18
CA SER A 62 19.95 -14.74 -6.19
C SER A 62 19.68 -15.36 -7.57
N TRP A 63 20.21 -16.57 -7.82
CA TRP A 63 20.11 -17.28 -9.11
C TRP A 63 19.26 -18.54 -9.03
N SER A 64 18.41 -18.63 -7.99
CA SER A 64 17.41 -19.68 -7.92
C SER A 64 16.54 -19.68 -9.18
N ALA A 65 16.12 -20.87 -9.62
CA ALA A 65 15.35 -21.04 -10.86
C ALA A 65 14.12 -20.11 -10.96
N ALA A 66 13.47 -19.79 -9.83
CA ALA A 66 12.32 -18.89 -9.81
C ALA A 66 12.70 -17.41 -9.97
N GLN A 67 13.84 -16.98 -9.43
CA GLN A 67 14.33 -15.61 -9.58
C GLN A 67 14.96 -15.37 -10.95
N ALA A 68 15.73 -16.34 -11.44
CA ALA A 68 16.33 -16.28 -12.77
C ALA A 68 15.27 -16.21 -13.89
N ARG A 69 14.13 -16.88 -13.71
CA ARG A 69 12.99 -16.89 -14.65
C ARG A 69 11.94 -15.81 -14.37
N PHE A 70 12.18 -14.93 -13.40
CA PHE A 70 11.20 -13.91 -13.06
C PHE A 70 11.03 -12.92 -14.22
N GLY A 71 9.78 -12.67 -14.64
CA GLY A 71 9.45 -11.79 -15.77
C GLY A 71 9.54 -12.47 -17.13
N GLU A 72 9.86 -13.77 -17.19
CA GLU A 72 9.72 -14.54 -18.42
C GLU A 72 8.27 -14.48 -18.92
N ASN A 73 8.09 -14.17 -20.20
CA ASN A 73 6.79 -14.08 -20.90
C ASN A 73 5.87 -12.91 -20.48
N ASP A 74 6.37 -11.88 -19.80
CA ASP A 74 5.54 -10.70 -19.46
C ASP A 74 5.02 -9.94 -20.70
N TYR A 75 5.75 -10.01 -21.82
CA TYR A 75 5.42 -9.37 -23.09
C TYR A 75 4.90 -10.35 -24.15
N ILE A 76 4.28 -11.47 -23.73
CA ILE A 76 3.77 -12.50 -24.64
C ILE A 76 2.70 -11.97 -25.61
N ASP A 77 1.96 -10.94 -25.20
CA ASP A 77 0.98 -10.26 -26.04
C ASP A 77 1.59 -9.41 -27.15
N LEU A 78 2.74 -8.78 -26.88
CA LEU A 78 3.44 -7.92 -27.84
C LEU A 78 4.33 -8.71 -28.80
N LEU A 79 4.98 -9.77 -28.32
CA LEU A 79 5.98 -10.54 -29.07
C LEU A 79 5.45 -11.89 -29.58
N GLY A 80 4.27 -12.32 -29.13
CA GLY A 80 3.63 -13.57 -29.53
C GLY A 80 2.58 -13.38 -30.62
N ASP A 81 1.64 -14.32 -30.64
CA ASP A 81 0.48 -14.34 -31.55
C ASP A 81 -0.71 -13.50 -31.06
N GLY A 82 -0.59 -12.91 -29.86
CA GLY A 82 -1.66 -12.13 -29.21
C GLY A 82 -2.82 -12.98 -28.66
N SER A 83 -2.69 -14.31 -28.62
CA SER A 83 -3.75 -15.22 -28.16
C SER A 83 -3.98 -15.19 -26.64
N ILE A 84 -2.93 -14.85 -25.88
CA ILE A 84 -2.91 -14.87 -24.42
C ILE A 84 -2.57 -13.47 -23.90
N HIS A 85 -3.38 -12.98 -22.96
CA HIS A 85 -3.12 -11.70 -22.28
C HIS A 85 -2.29 -11.93 -21.01
N PRO A 86 -1.28 -11.11 -20.67
CA PRO A 86 -0.39 -11.31 -19.51
C PRO A 86 -1.13 -11.49 -18.16
N ALA A 87 -2.28 -10.83 -18.00
CA ALA A 87 -3.15 -11.03 -16.83
C ALA A 87 -3.58 -12.49 -16.59
N GLN A 88 -3.63 -13.32 -17.64
CA GLN A 88 -4.00 -14.74 -17.55
C GLN A 88 -2.86 -15.61 -16.99
N LEU A 89 -1.60 -15.17 -17.14
CA LEU A 89 -0.40 -15.84 -16.61
C LEU A 89 -0.27 -15.75 -15.09
N GLN A 90 -1.09 -14.93 -14.43
CA GLN A 90 -1.10 -14.76 -12.97
C GLN A 90 -1.76 -15.96 -12.25
N TYR A 91 -1.18 -17.16 -12.38
CA TYR A 91 -1.73 -18.40 -11.81
C TYR A 91 -1.80 -18.42 -10.28
N HIS A 92 -0.92 -17.66 -9.62
CA HIS A 92 -0.90 -17.52 -8.17
C HIS A 92 -2.01 -16.61 -7.63
N VAL A 93 -2.66 -15.82 -8.51
CA VAL A 93 -3.73 -14.88 -8.15
C VAL A 93 -5.09 -15.56 -8.36
N PRO A 94 -6.06 -15.38 -7.45
CA PRO A 94 -7.41 -15.88 -7.65
C PRO A 94 -7.99 -15.40 -8.99
N ALA A 95 -8.71 -16.28 -9.69
CA ALA A 95 -9.20 -16.00 -11.05
C ALA A 95 -10.03 -14.70 -11.14
N TRP A 96 -10.81 -14.39 -10.10
CA TRP A 96 -11.64 -13.18 -10.02
C TRP A 96 -10.85 -11.89 -9.80
N LEU A 97 -9.56 -11.98 -9.46
CA LEU A 97 -8.68 -10.85 -9.16
C LEU A 97 -7.63 -10.60 -10.27
N ARG A 98 -7.50 -11.53 -11.22
CA ARG A 98 -6.56 -11.39 -12.34
C ARG A 98 -6.90 -10.18 -13.20
N GLY A 99 -5.89 -9.37 -13.53
CA GLY A 99 -6.06 -8.17 -14.36
C GLY A 99 -6.74 -6.98 -13.67
N PHE A 100 -6.97 -7.03 -12.35
CA PHE A 100 -7.51 -5.87 -11.63
C PHE A 100 -6.51 -4.71 -11.59
N PRO A 101 -6.95 -3.46 -11.90
CA PRO A 101 -6.08 -2.30 -11.84
C PRO A 101 -5.66 -2.02 -10.38
N GLY A 102 -4.35 -1.90 -10.15
CA GLY A 102 -3.79 -1.71 -8.81
C GLY A 102 -3.99 -0.31 -8.22
N GLN A 103 -3.99 0.72 -9.05
CA GLN A 103 -3.77 2.11 -8.62
C GLN A 103 -5.03 2.90 -8.22
N HIS A 104 -6.21 2.29 -8.20
CA HIS A 104 -7.45 3.03 -7.94
C HIS A 104 -7.63 3.41 -6.46
N ARG A 105 -8.00 4.67 -6.17
CA ARG A 105 -8.26 5.20 -4.80
C ARG A 105 -9.29 4.39 -4.00
N ALA A 106 -10.22 3.72 -4.69
CA ALA A 106 -11.26 2.86 -4.13
C ALA A 106 -11.08 1.38 -4.48
N ASN A 107 -9.82 0.92 -4.62
CA ASN A 107 -9.52 -0.43 -5.09
C ASN A 107 -10.18 -1.53 -4.22
N GLU A 108 -10.15 -1.37 -2.89
CA GLU A 108 -10.79 -2.33 -1.99
C GLU A 108 -12.30 -2.43 -2.22
N LEU A 109 -13.00 -1.29 -2.34
CA LEU A 109 -14.45 -1.26 -2.57
C LEU A 109 -14.81 -1.98 -3.86
N VAL A 110 -14.11 -1.69 -4.96
CA VAL A 110 -14.38 -2.28 -6.28
C VAL A 110 -14.12 -3.80 -6.24
N LYS A 111 -13.02 -4.25 -5.62
CA LYS A 111 -12.72 -5.68 -5.43
C LYS A 111 -13.81 -6.39 -4.65
N LEU A 112 -14.27 -5.82 -3.54
CA LEU A 112 -15.31 -6.43 -2.71
C LEU A 112 -16.67 -6.46 -3.41
N ILE A 113 -17.03 -5.43 -4.18
CA ILE A 113 -18.25 -5.43 -4.99
C ILE A 113 -18.18 -6.52 -6.07
N HIS A 114 -17.04 -6.65 -6.76
CA HIS A 114 -16.85 -7.68 -7.77
C HIS A 114 -16.94 -9.08 -7.16
N PHE A 115 -16.21 -9.32 -6.08
CA PHE A 115 -16.23 -10.58 -5.33
C PHE A 115 -17.65 -10.92 -4.83
N ARG A 116 -18.37 -9.93 -4.30
CA ARG A 116 -19.77 -10.08 -3.89
C ARG A 116 -20.64 -10.54 -5.06
N ASN A 117 -20.53 -9.90 -6.22
CA ASN A 117 -21.37 -10.21 -7.37
C ASN A 117 -21.08 -11.62 -7.91
N LEU A 118 -19.82 -12.05 -7.92
CA LEU A 118 -19.42 -13.37 -8.40
C LEU A 118 -19.88 -14.51 -7.47
N HIS A 119 -19.84 -14.27 -6.15
CA HIS A 119 -20.06 -15.32 -5.15
C HIS A 119 -21.34 -15.17 -4.33
N LYS A 120 -22.26 -14.27 -4.73
CA LYS A 120 -23.48 -13.92 -3.97
C LYS A 120 -24.27 -15.14 -3.52
N GLU A 121 -24.71 -15.97 -4.46
CA GLU A 121 -25.64 -17.06 -4.16
C GLU A 121 -24.98 -18.14 -3.28
N LYS A 122 -23.73 -18.53 -3.62
CA LYS A 122 -22.97 -19.51 -2.85
C LYS A 122 -22.67 -19.04 -1.42
N MET A 123 -22.32 -17.77 -1.24
CA MET A 123 -21.92 -17.25 0.07
C MET A 123 -23.10 -17.06 1.01
N ARG A 124 -24.27 -16.69 0.48
CA ARG A 124 -25.50 -16.56 1.29
C ARG A 124 -25.92 -17.88 1.92
N ILE A 125 -25.79 -18.97 1.17
CA ILE A 125 -26.17 -20.32 1.63
C ILE A 125 -25.08 -20.88 2.56
N ASN A 126 -23.82 -20.87 2.12
CA ASN A 126 -22.76 -21.60 2.83
C ASN A 126 -22.14 -20.83 4.00
N SER A 127 -22.21 -19.49 3.99
CA SER A 127 -21.50 -18.64 4.96
C SER A 127 -22.22 -17.31 5.22
N PRO A 128 -23.44 -17.34 5.80
CA PRO A 128 -24.26 -16.14 6.00
C PRO A 128 -23.57 -15.08 6.87
N ARG A 129 -22.76 -15.48 7.87
CA ARG A 129 -21.99 -14.54 8.69
C ARG A 129 -20.95 -13.77 7.87
N ARG A 130 -20.15 -14.46 7.05
CA ARG A 130 -19.16 -13.82 6.17
C ARG A 130 -19.84 -12.92 5.14
N TRP A 131 -21.00 -13.33 4.64
CA TRP A 131 -21.81 -12.50 3.75
C TRP A 131 -22.22 -11.17 4.41
N TYR A 132 -22.69 -11.23 5.66
CA TYR A 132 -23.05 -10.04 6.42
C TYR A 132 -21.85 -9.12 6.68
N GLU A 133 -20.70 -9.68 7.05
CA GLU A 133 -19.45 -8.92 7.25
C GLU A 133 -18.99 -8.25 5.94
N LEU A 134 -19.08 -8.94 4.80
CA LEU A 134 -18.80 -8.39 3.48
C LEU A 134 -19.72 -7.21 3.14
N GLN A 135 -21.04 -7.35 3.33
CA GLN A 135 -21.98 -6.24 3.10
C GLN A 135 -21.68 -5.05 4.00
N LYS A 136 -21.38 -5.31 5.28
CA LYS A 136 -21.02 -4.27 6.24
C LYS A 136 -19.77 -3.51 5.78
N ARG A 137 -18.74 -4.21 5.31
CA ARG A 137 -17.51 -3.58 4.79
C ARG A 137 -17.77 -2.76 3.53
N ILE A 138 -18.54 -3.29 2.59
CA ILE A 138 -18.91 -2.57 1.36
C ILE A 138 -19.68 -1.28 1.70
N LYS A 139 -20.66 -1.35 2.61
CA LYS A 139 -21.43 -0.19 3.07
C LYS A 139 -20.51 0.88 3.67
N TYR A 140 -19.61 0.49 4.58
CA TYR A 140 -18.65 1.39 5.19
C TYR A 140 -17.75 2.07 4.15
N LEU A 141 -17.18 1.30 3.21
CA LEU A 141 -16.29 1.83 2.18
C LEU A 141 -17.02 2.77 1.22
N LEU A 142 -18.27 2.44 0.86
CA LEU A 142 -19.10 3.29 0.03
C LEU A 142 -19.34 4.65 0.71
N GLN A 143 -19.69 4.63 2.00
CA GLN A 143 -19.85 5.86 2.79
C GLN A 143 -18.54 6.65 2.87
N LYS A 144 -17.42 5.97 3.16
CA LYS A 144 -16.12 6.61 3.30
C LYS A 144 -15.61 7.25 2.01
N HIS A 145 -15.71 6.55 0.89
CA HIS A 145 -15.22 7.07 -0.39
C HIS A 145 -16.13 8.17 -0.94
N ASN A 146 -17.43 8.12 -0.69
CA ASN A 146 -18.38 9.10 -1.25
C ASN A 146 -18.57 10.35 -0.38
N TYR A 147 -18.44 10.24 0.94
CA TYR A 147 -18.74 11.34 1.88
C TYR A 147 -17.48 11.84 2.61
N TYR A 148 -16.75 10.98 3.33
CA TYR A 148 -15.62 11.44 4.17
C TYR A 148 -14.40 11.93 3.39
N LYS A 149 -14.30 11.62 2.10
CA LYS A 149 -13.08 11.85 1.31
C LYS A 149 -13.18 13.03 0.34
N GLN A 150 -14.36 13.60 0.11
CA GLN A 150 -14.52 14.93 -0.50
C GLN A 150 -14.57 16.05 0.54
N ASP A 151 -14.72 15.69 1.81
CA ASP A 151 -14.69 16.61 2.93
C ASP A 151 -13.24 16.97 3.34
N GLU A 152 -12.34 17.15 2.37
CA GLU A 152 -10.98 17.67 2.61
C GLU A 152 -11.04 19.15 3.03
N LEU A 153 -12.17 19.82 2.77
CA LEU A 153 -12.50 21.18 3.18
C LEU A 153 -13.19 21.23 4.56
N ARG A 154 -13.33 20.12 5.29
CA ARG A 154 -14.05 20.11 6.58
C ARG A 154 -13.42 21.08 7.57
N ASP A 155 -12.11 20.98 7.73
CA ASP A 155 -11.36 21.77 8.69
C ASP A 155 -11.32 23.25 8.26
N GLU A 156 -11.23 23.51 6.97
CA GLU A 156 -11.28 24.87 6.41
C GLU A 156 -12.65 25.53 6.57
N ARG A 157 -13.74 24.74 6.50
CA ARG A 157 -15.12 25.20 6.78
C ARG A 157 -15.34 25.51 8.26
N TYR A 158 -14.82 24.70 9.17
CA TYR A 158 -14.88 24.99 10.61
C TYR A 158 -14.10 26.25 11.01
N LEU A 159 -13.05 26.58 10.26
CA LEU A 159 -12.24 27.79 10.48
C LEU A 159 -12.87 29.07 9.90
N GLY A 160 -14.03 28.98 9.23
CA GLY A 160 -14.70 30.14 8.64
C GLY A 160 -13.91 30.82 7.52
N LEU A 161 -12.96 30.10 6.90
CA LEU A 161 -12.08 30.62 5.83
C LEU A 161 -12.80 30.77 4.48
N TRP A 162 -14.00 30.19 4.36
CA TRP A 162 -14.81 30.17 3.14
C TRP A 162 -16.18 30.80 3.41
N GLU A 163 -16.62 31.73 2.55
CA GLU A 163 -17.98 32.27 2.61
C GLU A 163 -19.00 31.16 2.26
N GLU A 164 -20.10 31.07 3.00
CA GLU A 164 -21.24 30.18 2.71
C GLU A 164 -22.03 30.66 1.47
N LYS A 165 -21.38 30.76 0.32
CA LYS A 165 -22.08 30.86 -0.96
C LYS A 165 -22.46 29.45 -1.40
N PRO A 166 -23.71 29.19 -1.82
CA PRO A 166 -24.10 27.89 -2.34
C PRO A 166 -23.27 27.60 -3.59
N ASP A 167 -22.28 26.72 -3.45
CA ASP A 167 -21.41 26.33 -4.55
C ASP A 167 -22.18 25.32 -5.40
N TYR A 168 -22.85 25.81 -6.44
CA TYR A 168 -23.67 25.00 -7.35
C TYR A 168 -22.83 24.00 -8.19
N PHE A 169 -21.50 24.16 -8.23
CA PHE A 169 -20.59 23.19 -8.86
C PHE A 169 -20.12 22.09 -7.90
N TYR A 170 -20.10 22.37 -6.59
CA TYR A 170 -19.90 21.35 -5.58
C TYR A 170 -21.18 20.53 -5.46
N LYS A 171 -21.11 19.21 -5.68
CA LYS A 171 -22.23 18.31 -5.37
C LYS A 171 -22.46 18.37 -3.87
N ASP A 172 -23.38 19.22 -3.45
CA ASP A 172 -23.88 19.27 -2.09
C ASP A 172 -24.65 17.98 -1.79
N LYS A 173 -23.92 16.95 -1.35
CA LYS A 173 -24.47 15.63 -1.00
C LYS A 173 -25.18 15.63 0.35
N SER A 174 -25.27 16.77 1.04
CA SER A 174 -26.15 16.90 2.22
C SER A 174 -27.63 16.71 1.84
N LYS A 175 -27.99 16.93 0.56
CA LYS A 175 -29.36 16.84 0.04
C LYS A 175 -29.68 15.59 -0.79
N ARG A 176 -28.70 14.70 -0.97
CA ARG A 176 -28.91 13.39 -1.62
C ARG A 176 -28.09 12.33 -0.92
N SER A 177 -28.64 11.84 0.17
CA SER A 177 -28.19 10.63 0.83
C SER A 177 -28.77 9.41 0.08
N TYR A 178 -28.07 8.29 0.03
CA TYR A 178 -28.66 7.00 -0.40
C TYR A 178 -29.79 6.53 0.56
N GLN A 179 -29.92 7.18 1.72
CA GLN A 179 -31.02 6.96 2.65
C GLN A 179 -32.28 7.75 2.26
N ASP A 180 -32.19 8.70 1.32
CA ASP A 180 -33.32 9.51 0.84
C ASP A 180 -34.14 8.81 -0.28
N LEU A 181 -33.79 7.56 -0.62
CA LEU A 181 -34.51 6.73 -1.59
C LEU A 181 -35.44 5.71 -0.91
N VAL A 182 -36.07 6.11 0.20
CA VAL A 182 -37.18 5.40 0.83
C VAL A 182 -38.44 6.23 0.68
#